data_AF-A0A814QSQ4-F1
#
_entry.id   AF-A0A814QSQ4-F1
#
_cell.length_a   1.000
_cell.length_b   1.000
_cell.length_c   1.000
_cell.angle_alpha   90.00
_cell.angle_beta   90.00
_cell.angle_gamma   90.00
#
_symmetry.space_group_name_H-M   'P 1'
#
loop_
_entity.id
_entity.type
_entity.pdbx_description
1 polymer ?
#
loop_
_entity_poly.entity_id
_entity_poly.type
_entity_poly.pdbx_seq_one_letter_code
_entity_poly.pdbx_strand_id
1 'polypeptide(L)'
;MSSAYQIYRSTTIGLALDDTLHELVHRQILSSRIVHYILNVFDEIINKKLTCQSIKGKKEGCLSFKGHLLSYRSCDQVWTLLFNSFILTSNIDSLSNISLTIQNNKIKIITCPSNKSNLSNTQQITTNEDDLEIKSKSSKKFKST
;
A
#
# COMPACT_ATOMS: atom_id res chain seq x y z
N MET A 1 16.48 3.56 15.86
CA MET A 1 16.68 3.33 14.42
C MET A 1 15.31 3.08 13.81
N SER A 2 14.84 3.98 12.94
CA SER A 2 13.57 3.77 12.25
C SER A 2 13.76 2.62 11.26
N SER A 3 13.26 1.44 11.58
CA SER A 3 13.34 0.29 10.67
C SER A 3 12.54 0.60 9.40
N ALA A 4 13.21 0.74 8.26
CA ALA A 4 12.56 0.91 6.97
C ALA A 4 11.81 -0.38 6.58
N TYR A 5 10.70 -0.26 5.83
CA TYR A 5 9.96 -1.44 5.38
C TYR A 5 10.76 -2.18 4.30
N GLN A 6 11.03 -3.47 4.54
CA GLN A 6 11.73 -4.35 3.60
C GLN A 6 10.81 -4.97 2.54
N ILE A 7 9.50 -4.73 2.66
CA ILE A 7 8.49 -5.27 1.73
C ILE A 7 8.75 -4.90 0.26
N TYR A 8 9.42 -3.76 0.04
CA TYR A 8 9.77 -3.30 -1.30
C TYR A 8 10.84 -4.14 -1.99
N ARG A 9 11.55 -5.01 -1.28
CA ARG A 9 12.51 -5.96 -1.90
C ARG A 9 11.83 -6.98 -2.80
N SER A 10 10.56 -7.32 -2.55
CA SER A 10 9.76 -8.22 -3.40
C SER A 10 9.11 -7.53 -4.61
N THR A 11 9.37 -6.23 -4.81
CA THR A 11 8.93 -5.52 -6.03
C THR A 11 9.85 -5.85 -7.20
N THR A 12 9.43 -5.59 -8.43
CA THR A 12 10.25 -5.84 -9.63
C THR A 12 11.63 -5.20 -9.54
N ILE A 13 11.73 -3.96 -9.03
CA ILE A 13 13.01 -3.28 -8.86
C ILE A 13 13.85 -3.88 -7.73
N GLY A 14 13.21 -4.30 -6.64
CA GLY A 14 13.89 -4.96 -5.53
C GLY A 14 14.45 -6.33 -5.93
N LEU A 15 13.68 -7.12 -6.69
CA LEU A 15 14.09 -8.42 -7.22
C LEU A 15 15.24 -8.27 -8.22
N ALA A 16 15.14 -7.33 -9.17
CA ALA A 16 16.21 -7.08 -10.11
C ALA A 16 17.52 -6.65 -9.41
N LEU A 17 17.43 -5.81 -8.37
CA LEU A 17 18.58 -5.45 -7.55
C LEU A 17 19.15 -6.68 -6.84
N ASP A 18 18.30 -7.47 -6.19
CA ASP A 18 18.73 -8.67 -5.46
C ASP A 18 19.41 -9.69 -6.39
N ASP A 19 18.84 -9.95 -7.57
CA ASP A 19 19.41 -10.85 -8.58
C ASP A 19 20.81 -10.38 -9.03
N THR A 20 20.96 -9.08 -9.32
CA THR A 20 22.27 -8.52 -9.72
C THR A 20 23.30 -8.60 -8.59
N LEU A 21 22.90 -8.36 -7.33
CA LEU A 21 23.81 -8.47 -6.18
C LEU A 21 24.21 -9.92 -5.94
N HIS A 22 23.29 -10.89 -6.10
CA HIS A 22 23.59 -12.31 -6.02
C HIS A 22 24.59 -12.74 -7.10
N GLU A 23 24.45 -12.26 -8.33
CA GLU A 23 25.41 -12.54 -9.39
C GLU A 23 26.81 -11.98 -9.07
N LEU A 24 26.90 -10.77 -8.51
CA LEU A 24 28.18 -10.17 -8.11
C LEU A 24 28.85 -10.90 -6.95
N VAL A 25 28.07 -11.46 -6.02
CA VAL A 25 28.60 -12.34 -4.96
C VAL A 25 29.06 -13.66 -5.55
N HIS A 26 28.30 -14.25 -6.48
CA HIS A 26 28.67 -15.49 -7.16
C HIS A 26 30.01 -15.36 -7.91
N ARG A 27 30.23 -14.21 -8.56
CA ARG A 27 31.49 -13.85 -9.22
C ARG A 27 32.63 -13.47 -8.24
N GLN A 28 32.40 -13.54 -6.93
CA GLN A 28 33.35 -13.17 -5.87
C GLN A 28 33.82 -11.70 -5.92
N ILE A 29 33.05 -10.82 -6.55
CA ILE A 29 33.35 -9.38 -6.65
C ILE A 29 32.94 -8.68 -5.35
N LEU A 30 31.78 -9.07 -4.79
CA LEU A 30 31.23 -8.49 -3.57
C LEU A 30 31.19 -9.52 -2.43
N SER A 31 31.44 -9.04 -1.21
CA SER A 31 31.17 -9.79 0.01
C SER A 31 29.69 -9.70 0.38
N SER A 32 29.14 -10.78 0.94
CA SER A 32 27.76 -10.83 1.48
C SER A 32 27.47 -9.67 2.45
N ARG A 33 28.48 -9.21 3.21
CA ARG A 33 28.34 -8.08 4.13
C ARG A 33 28.01 -6.77 3.41
N ILE A 34 28.59 -6.55 2.23
CA ILE A 34 28.35 -5.33 1.43
C ILE A 34 26.97 -5.39 0.79
N VAL A 35 26.55 -6.57 0.31
CA VAL A 35 25.20 -6.76 -0.24
C VAL A 35 24.13 -6.40 0.79
N HIS A 36 24.27 -6.89 2.03
CA HIS A 36 23.34 -6.55 3.10
C HIS A 36 23.30 -5.03 3.38
N TYR A 37 24.46 -4.36 3.33
CA TYR A 37 24.54 -2.91 3.47
C TYR A 37 23.80 -2.18 2.34
N ILE A 38 24.01 -2.59 1.08
CA ILE A 38 23.32 -1.99 -0.09
C ILE A 38 21.80 -2.17 0.03
N LEU A 39 21.33 -3.35 0.43
CA LEU A 39 19.91 -3.62 0.59
C LEU A 39 19.29 -2.76 1.71
N ASN A 40 20.02 -2.50 2.80
CA ASN A 40 19.54 -1.60 3.85
C ASN A 40 19.45 -0.15 3.35
N VAL A 41 20.43 0.30 2.57
CA VAL A 41 20.39 1.63 1.92
C VAL A 41 19.23 1.73 0.94
N PHE A 42 18.96 0.66 0.18
CA PHE A 42 17.80 0.58 -0.72
C PHE A 42 16.49 0.76 0.06
N ASP A 43 16.31 0.02 1.16
CA ASP A 43 15.11 0.11 1.99
C ASP A 43 14.89 1.54 2.50
N GLU A 44 15.93 2.21 2.98
CA GLU A 44 15.82 3.60 3.46
C GLU A 44 15.40 4.57 2.35
N ILE A 45 16.02 4.47 1.17
CA ILE A 45 15.78 5.39 0.05
C ILE A 45 14.37 5.19 -0.51
N ILE A 46 13.93 3.95 -0.74
CA ILE A 46 12.63 3.69 -1.36
C ILE A 46 11.48 4.12 -0.45
N ASN A 47 11.59 3.85 0.85
CA ASN A 47 10.61 4.27 1.85
C ASN A 47 10.51 5.80 1.90
N LYS A 48 11.65 6.49 1.87
CA LYS A 48 11.69 7.96 1.85
C LYS A 48 11.04 8.52 0.59
N LYS A 49 11.37 7.98 -0.60
CA LYS A 49 10.87 8.48 -1.88
C LYS A 49 9.35 8.30 -2.03
N LEU A 50 8.83 7.11 -1.76
CA LEU A 50 7.40 6.81 -1.89
C LEU A 50 6.55 7.60 -0.88
N THR A 51 7.04 7.75 0.35
CA THR A 51 6.36 8.55 1.38
C THR A 51 6.35 10.04 1.03
N CYS A 52 7.50 10.60 0.61
CA CYS A 52 7.59 12.01 0.23
C CYS A 52 6.73 12.34 -1.01
N GLN A 53 6.64 11.42 -1.97
CA GLN A 53 5.79 11.61 -3.15
C GLN A 53 4.29 11.56 -2.79
N SER A 54 3.90 10.66 -1.88
CA SER A 54 2.52 10.61 -1.34
C SER A 54 2.11 11.90 -0.61
N ILE A 55 3.03 12.54 0.12
CA ILE A 55 2.74 13.77 0.89
C ILE A 55 2.63 15.01 -0.02
N LYS A 56 3.45 15.12 -1.07
CA LYS A 56 3.42 16.26 -2.00
C LYS A 56 2.25 16.19 -2.99
N GLY A 57 1.78 14.98 -3.31
CA GLY A 57 0.83 14.71 -4.39
C GLY A 57 -0.64 14.60 -4.00
N LYS A 58 -1.11 15.13 -2.87
CA LYS A 58 -2.56 15.11 -2.53
C LYS A 58 -3.48 15.72 -3.62
N LYS A 59 -2.93 16.38 -4.64
CA LYS A 59 -3.67 16.92 -5.79
C LYS A 59 -3.41 16.22 -7.12
N GLU A 60 -2.47 15.27 -7.22
CA GLU A 60 -2.10 14.65 -8.50
C GLU A 60 -2.06 13.12 -8.32
N GLY A 61 -3.12 12.43 -8.75
CA GLY A 61 -3.18 10.97 -8.80
C GLY A 61 -3.79 10.29 -7.58
N CYS A 62 -5.09 10.47 -7.32
CA CYS A 62 -5.82 9.59 -6.41
C CYS A 62 -6.16 8.28 -7.16
N LEU A 63 -5.63 7.15 -6.67
CA LEU A 63 -5.99 5.82 -7.15
C LEU A 63 -7.19 5.31 -6.35
N SER A 64 -8.30 5.08 -7.04
CA SER A 64 -9.47 4.40 -6.49
C SER A 64 -9.53 2.98 -7.02
N PHE A 65 -9.90 2.02 -6.18
CA PHE A 65 -10.06 0.64 -6.61
C PHE A 65 -11.38 0.04 -6.15
N LYS A 66 -11.89 -0.90 -6.94
CA LYS A 66 -13.08 -1.69 -6.64
C LYS A 66 -12.85 -3.13 -7.04
N GLY A 67 -13.24 -4.07 -6.21
CA GLY A 67 -13.12 -5.50 -6.54
C GLY A 67 -13.81 -6.38 -5.52
N HIS A 68 -13.87 -7.68 -5.82
CA HIS A 68 -14.43 -8.68 -4.93
C HIS A 68 -13.36 -9.22 -3.98
N LEU A 69 -13.45 -8.93 -2.69
CA LEU A 69 -12.53 -9.45 -1.69
C LEU A 69 -12.72 -10.97 -1.55
N LEU A 70 -11.66 -11.75 -1.72
CA LEU A 70 -11.64 -13.20 -1.54
C LEU A 70 -11.26 -13.58 -0.11
N SER A 71 -10.19 -12.98 0.42
CA SER A 71 -9.68 -13.26 1.75
C SER A 71 -8.88 -12.08 2.28
N TYR A 72 -8.84 -11.93 3.60
CA TYR A 72 -7.99 -10.95 4.28
C TYR A 72 -7.25 -11.61 5.45
N ARG A 73 -6.05 -11.11 5.75
CA ARG A 73 -5.27 -11.49 6.93
C ARG A 73 -4.63 -10.24 7.51
N SER A 74 -4.68 -10.12 8.83
CA SER A 74 -3.88 -9.16 9.60
C SER A 74 -2.97 -9.94 10.53
N CYS A 75 -1.67 -9.67 10.49
CA CYS A 75 -0.67 -10.25 11.38
C CYS A 75 0.45 -9.22 11.56
N ASP A 76 0.86 -8.96 12.79
CA ASP A 76 1.93 -8.01 13.13
C ASP A 76 1.74 -6.63 12.48
N GLN A 77 0.48 -6.14 12.51
CA GLN A 77 0.06 -4.86 11.92
C GLN A 77 0.19 -4.79 10.39
N VAL A 78 0.56 -5.88 9.72
CA VAL A 78 0.58 -6.00 8.26
C VAL A 78 -0.73 -6.59 7.77
N TRP A 79 -1.39 -5.86 6.87
CA TRP A 79 -2.59 -6.31 6.20
C TRP A 79 -2.26 -6.96 4.87
N THR A 80 -2.88 -8.10 4.60
CA THR A 80 -2.86 -8.77 3.30
C THR A 80 -4.28 -8.96 2.84
N LEU A 81 -4.63 -8.39 1.69
CA LEU A 81 -5.95 -8.49 1.07
C LEU A 81 -5.80 -9.17 -0.30
N LEU A 82 -6.67 -10.14 -0.58
CA LEU A 82 -6.72 -10.83 -1.87
C LEU A 82 -8.03 -10.49 -2.57
N PHE A 83 -7.97 -9.96 -3.77
CA PHE A 83 -9.12 -9.57 -4.58
C PHE A 83 -9.25 -10.43 -5.84
N ASN A 84 -10.48 -10.58 -6.31
CA ASN A 84 -10.84 -11.03 -7.65
C ASN A 84 -11.59 -9.92 -8.39
N SER A 85 -11.54 -9.92 -9.73
CA SER A 85 -12.24 -8.96 -10.58
C SER A 85 -11.98 -7.51 -10.15
N PHE A 86 -10.73 -7.07 -10.28
CA PHE A 86 -10.27 -5.79 -9.75
C PHE A 86 -10.31 -4.69 -10.82
N ILE A 87 -10.86 -3.55 -10.46
CA ILE A 87 -10.94 -2.35 -11.28
C ILE A 87 -10.13 -1.28 -10.57
N LEU A 88 -9.11 -0.76 -11.24
CA LEU A 88 -8.29 0.35 -10.77
C LEU A 88 -8.61 1.59 -11.60
N THR A 89 -9.02 2.66 -10.95
CA THR A 89 -9.31 3.95 -11.58
C THR A 89 -8.29 4.97 -11.10
N SER A 90 -7.55 5.56 -12.03
CA SER A 90 -6.60 6.62 -11.74
C SER A 90 -7.14 7.95 -12.26
N ASN A 91 -7.25 8.94 -11.39
CA ASN A 91 -7.52 10.32 -11.77
C ASN A 91 -6.16 11.04 -11.86
N ILE A 92 -5.53 10.92 -13.02
CA ILE A 92 -4.19 11.49 -13.27
C ILE A 92 -4.32 12.98 -13.58
N ASP A 93 -5.44 13.40 -14.19
CA ASP A 93 -5.82 14.79 -14.38
C ASP A 93 -7.36 14.93 -14.42
N SER A 94 -7.88 16.11 -14.11
CA SER A 94 -9.33 16.43 -14.13
C SER A 94 -10.04 16.14 -15.45
N LEU A 95 -9.29 15.92 -16.53
CA LEU A 95 -9.78 15.71 -17.89
C LEU A 95 -9.67 14.26 -18.38
N SER A 96 -8.89 13.38 -17.72
CA SER A 96 -8.73 11.99 -18.15
C SER A 96 -8.80 11.01 -16.97
N ASN A 97 -9.92 10.28 -16.90
CA ASN A 97 -10.04 9.13 -16.03
C ASN A 97 -9.53 7.90 -16.78
N ILE A 98 -8.35 7.41 -16.41
CA ILE A 98 -7.84 6.15 -16.94
C ILE A 98 -8.29 5.04 -15.99
N SER A 99 -9.21 4.20 -16.45
CA SER A 99 -9.63 2.99 -15.73
C SER A 99 -8.98 1.76 -16.32
N LEU A 100 -8.18 1.07 -15.50
CA LEU A 100 -7.58 -0.21 -15.84
C LEU A 100 -8.41 -1.31 -15.18
N THR A 101 -9.07 -2.12 -16.00
CA THR A 101 -9.91 -3.22 -15.54
C THR A 101 -9.15 -4.54 -15.69
N ILE A 102 -8.85 -5.18 -14.57
CA ILE A 102 -8.17 -6.47 -14.51
C ILE A 102 -9.24 -7.54 -14.31
N GLN A 103 -9.73 -8.10 -15.43
CA GLN A 103 -10.65 -9.23 -15.40
C GLN A 103 -9.86 -10.53 -15.30
N ASN A 104 -10.36 -11.45 -14.47
CA ASN A 104 -9.88 -12.83 -14.31
C ASN A 104 -8.57 -13.04 -13.56
N ASN A 105 -7.82 -11.99 -13.20
CA ASN A 105 -6.63 -12.13 -12.35
C ASN A 105 -6.92 -11.82 -10.88
N LYS A 106 -6.23 -12.55 -10.00
CA LYS A 106 -6.23 -12.29 -8.56
C LYS A 106 -5.20 -11.21 -8.24
N ILE A 107 -5.54 -10.28 -7.36
CA ILE A 107 -4.63 -9.21 -6.92
C ILE A 107 -4.42 -9.31 -5.43
N LYS A 108 -3.15 -9.28 -5.02
CA LYS A 108 -2.74 -9.25 -3.62
C LYS A 108 -2.28 -7.84 -3.25
N ILE A 109 -2.96 -7.23 -2.30
CA ILE A 109 -2.56 -5.95 -1.70
C ILE A 109 -1.93 -6.27 -0.35
N ILE A 110 -0.72 -5.76 -0.12
CA ILE A 110 -0.05 -5.85 1.18
C ILE A 110 0.17 -4.44 1.67
N THR A 111 -0.20 -4.17 2.93
CA THR A 111 -0.16 -2.82 3.50
C THR A 111 0.48 -2.86 4.87
N CYS A 112 1.52 -2.05 5.02
CA CYS A 112 2.15 -1.77 6.31
C CYS A 112 1.60 -0.45 6.87
N PRO A 113 1.53 -0.29 8.20
CA PRO A 113 1.13 0.98 8.79
C PRO A 113 2.14 2.05 8.39
N SER A 114 1.71 3.30 8.20
CA SER A 114 2.66 4.41 8.08
C SER A 114 3.04 4.83 9.50
N ASN A 115 4.23 4.48 9.98
CA ASN A 115 4.75 5.02 11.24
C ASN A 115 4.96 6.54 11.10
N LYS A 116 3.94 7.32 11.48
CA LYS A 116 4.05 8.78 11.67
C LYS A 116 4.76 9.08 12.99
N SER A 117 5.88 8.42 13.29
CA SER A 117 6.72 8.78 14.43
C SER A 117 7.53 10.03 14.07
N ASN A 118 6.82 11.16 13.99
CA ASN A 118 7.20 12.57 14.13
C ASN A 118 6.05 13.47 13.64
N LEU A 119 4.84 13.26 14.17
CA LEU A 119 3.86 14.34 14.29
C LEU A 119 3.60 14.51 15.79
N SER A 120 4.52 15.21 16.47
CA SER A 120 4.31 15.65 17.84
C SER A 120 3.04 16.51 17.89
N ASN A 121 2.13 16.12 18.78
CA ASN A 121 0.85 16.71 19.13
C ASN A 121 -0.31 16.44 18.17
N THR A 122 -0.97 15.29 18.36
CA THR A 122 -2.43 15.26 18.24
C THR A 122 -2.98 14.47 19.42
N GLN A 123 -3.82 15.16 20.17
CA GLN A 123 -4.46 14.75 21.40
C GLN A 123 -5.19 13.40 21.24
N GLN A 124 -5.16 12.64 22.32
CA GLN A 124 -6.00 11.48 22.55
C GLN A 124 -7.46 11.81 22.21
N ILE A 125 -8.05 11.05 21.30
CA ILE A 125 -9.51 10.87 21.25
C ILE A 125 -9.75 9.39 21.45
N THR A 126 -9.97 9.04 22.71
CA THR A 126 -10.69 7.84 23.12
C THR A 126 -12.09 7.93 22.55
N THR A 127 -12.52 6.97 21.73
CA THR A 127 -13.95 6.77 21.46
C THR A 127 -14.28 5.32 21.78
N ASN A 128 -15.27 5.21 22.66
CA ASN A 128 -15.78 4.02 23.31
C ASN A 128 -16.58 3.15 22.32
N GLU A 129 -16.73 1.89 22.70
CA GLU A 129 -17.20 0.74 21.92
C GLU A 129 -18.70 0.69 21.51
N ASP A 130 -19.48 1.77 21.54
CA ASP A 130 -20.96 1.62 21.53
C ASP A 130 -21.75 2.23 20.35
N ASP A 131 -21.21 2.35 19.14
CA ASP A 131 -22.05 2.75 17.98
C ASP A 131 -21.68 2.04 16.66
N LEU A 132 -22.10 0.77 16.55
CA LEU A 132 -22.23 0.04 15.29
C LEU A 132 -23.71 -0.31 15.03
N GLU A 133 -24.57 0.70 14.89
CA GLU A 133 -25.92 0.49 14.36
C GLU A 133 -25.87 0.49 12.81
N ILE A 134 -25.75 -0.70 12.24
CA ILE A 134 -25.95 -0.97 10.82
C ILE A 134 -27.43 -0.77 10.50
N LYS A 135 -27.83 0.40 9.99
CA LYS A 135 -29.17 0.59 9.40
C LYS A 135 -29.18 0.19 7.93
N SER A 136 -29.55 -1.08 7.71
CA SER A 136 -29.99 -1.62 6.43
C SER A 136 -31.44 -1.21 6.09
N LYS A 137 -31.67 -0.79 4.83
CA LYS A 137 -32.91 -0.84 4.01
C LYS A 137 -34.22 -0.30 4.62
N SER A 138 -34.89 0.61 3.88
CA SER A 138 -36.08 0.27 3.07
C SER A 138 -36.70 1.51 2.42
N SER A 139 -37.22 1.26 1.23
CA SER A 139 -37.93 2.14 0.30
C SER A 139 -39.36 2.51 0.75
N LYS A 140 -39.90 3.55 0.07
CA LYS A 140 -41.32 3.93 -0.12
C LYS A 140 -42.04 4.80 0.94
N LYS A 141 -42.52 5.95 0.45
CA LYS A 141 -43.83 6.63 0.66
C LYS A 141 -43.81 7.85 -0.28
N PHE A 142 -44.67 8.12 -1.26
CA PHE A 142 -46.10 7.93 -1.54
C PHE A 142 -47.08 8.51 -0.50
N LYS A 143 -48.00 9.33 -1.06
CA LYS A 143 -49.16 10.09 -0.55
C LYS A 143 -48.87 11.53 -0.07
N SER A 144 -49.45 12.57 -0.69
CA SER A 144 -50.88 12.92 -0.89
C SER A 144 -51.54 13.38 0.40
N THR A 145 -51.79 14.68 0.46
CA THR A 145 -53.04 15.38 0.79
C THR A 145 -52.85 16.83 0.39
#